data_AF-A0A9X8LWU2-F1
#
_entry.id   AF-A0A9X8LWU2-F1
#
_cell.length_a   1.000
_cell.length_b   1.000
_cell.length_c   1.000
_cell.angle_alpha   90.00
_cell.angle_beta   90.00
_cell.angle_gamma   90.00
#
_symmetry.space_group_name_H-M   'P 1'
#
loop_
_entity.id
_entity.type
_entity.pdbx_description
1 polymer ?
#
loop_
_entity_poly.entity_id
_entity_poly.type
_entity_poly.pdbx_seq_one_letter_code
_entity_poly.pdbx_strand_id
1 'polypeptide(L)'
;MKRFDPVRERNMLDLIAENNNGPFETSTLQHIFKQIFQVGLELQEEDHRKAILVSRKKKTEDTIVEINSEKIGDGNQHFIMGPCAVESYEQVRQVAEAMKEQRVIRLIFPLYRF
;
A
#
# COMPACT_ATOMS: atom_id res chain seq x y z
N MET A 1 9.42 2.35 14.02
CA MET A 1 10.25 3.53 14.33
C MET A 1 9.59 4.73 13.65
N LYS A 2 9.28 5.83 14.37
CA LYS A 2 8.64 7.01 13.77
C LYS A 2 9.62 7.63 12.75
N ARG A 3 9.20 7.74 11.48
CA ARG A 3 10.05 8.23 10.37
C ARG A 3 10.35 9.72 10.50
N PHE A 4 9.38 10.49 10.99
CA PHE A 4 9.52 11.90 11.31
C PHE A 4 9.41 12.10 12.83
N ASP A 5 10.39 12.78 13.40
CA ASP A 5 10.42 13.17 14.81
C ASP A 5 10.69 14.68 14.91
N PRO A 6 9.64 15.50 15.12
CA PRO A 6 9.78 16.95 15.17
C PRO A 6 10.59 17.42 16.39
N VAL A 7 10.64 16.63 17.46
CA VAL A 7 11.40 16.96 18.67
C VAL A 7 12.89 16.79 18.39
N ARG A 8 13.26 15.68 17.74
CA ARG A 8 14.64 15.45 17.31
C ARG A 8 15.12 16.53 16.35
N GLU A 9 14.30 16.88 15.36
CA GLU A 9 14.65 17.94 14.40
C GLU A 9 14.87 19.27 15.10
N ARG A 10 13.99 19.62 16.05
CA ARG A 10 14.12 20.85 16.82
C ARG A 10 15.42 20.90 17.60
N ASN A 11 15.77 19.84 18.32
CA ASN A 11 17.02 19.75 19.07
C ASN A 11 18.25 19.93 18.17
N MET A 12 18.23 19.37 16.96
CA MET A 12 19.34 19.54 16.00
C MET A 12 19.45 20.99 15.50
N LEU A 13 18.33 21.67 15.27
CA LEU A 13 18.32 23.08 14.85
C LEU A 13 18.73 24.03 15.98
N ASP A 14 18.42 23.68 17.23
CA ASP A 14 18.86 24.43 18.41
C ASP A 14 20.38 24.27 18.59
N LEU A 15 20.95 23.07 18.41
CA LEU A 15 22.41 22.86 18.41
C LEU A 15 23.12 23.66 17.31
N ILE A 16 22.54 23.75 16.12
CA ILE A 16 23.08 24.58 15.02
C ILE A 16 23.07 26.06 15.42
N ALA A 17 22.02 26.52 16.10
CA ALA A 17 21.93 27.89 16.58
C ALA A 17 22.97 28.21 17.67
N GLU A 18 23.16 27.30 18.62
CA GLU A 18 24.11 27.46 19.73
C GLU A 18 25.58 27.52 19.26
N ASN A 19 25.90 26.87 18.14
CA ASN A 19 27.27 26.75 17.63
C ASN A 19 27.55 27.63 16.39
N ASN A 20 26.60 28.48 15.99
CA ASN A 20 26.77 29.34 14.82
C ASN A 20 27.69 30.54 15.14
N ASN A 21 28.90 30.52 14.57
CA ASN A 21 29.86 31.63 14.63
C ASN A 21 29.99 32.40 13.29
N GLY A 22 29.00 32.27 12.40
CA GLY A 22 28.89 33.04 11.16
C GLY A 22 29.65 32.43 9.96
N PRO A 23 29.64 33.12 8.79
CA PRO A 23 29.11 34.47 8.52
C PRO A 23 27.59 34.52 8.25
N PHE A 24 26.92 33.37 8.17
CA PHE A 24 25.50 33.30 7.84
C PHE A 24 24.61 33.49 9.08
N GLU A 25 23.45 34.10 8.87
CA GLU A 25 22.42 34.17 9.91
C GLU A 25 21.94 32.77 10.30
N THR A 26 21.65 32.59 11.58
CA THR A 26 21.16 31.32 12.13
C THR A 26 19.88 30.85 11.43
N SER A 27 18.98 31.78 11.09
CA SER A 27 17.74 31.51 10.32
C SER A 27 18.03 30.87 8.97
N THR A 28 19.04 31.36 8.26
CA THR A 28 19.48 30.87 6.95
C THR A 28 20.04 29.45 7.08
N LEU A 29 20.92 29.22 8.07
CA LEU A 29 21.46 27.89 8.33
C LEU A 29 20.35 26.91 8.71
N GLN A 30 19.46 27.29 9.63
CA GLN A 30 18.33 26.44 10.02
C GLN A 30 17.45 26.07 8.83
N HIS A 31 17.21 26.99 7.89
CA HIS A 31 16.47 26.69 6.66
C HIS A 31 17.19 25.66 5.78
N ILE A 32 18.49 25.82 5.55
CA ILE A 32 19.31 24.88 4.77
C ILE A 32 19.28 23.49 5.42
N PHE A 33 19.50 23.40 6.72
CA PHE A 33 19.49 22.13 7.44
C PHE A 33 18.11 21.46 7.43
N LYS A 34 17.02 22.22 7.50
CA LYS A 34 15.66 21.67 7.28
C LYS A 34 15.52 21.02 5.91
N GLN A 35 16.03 21.65 4.85
CA GLN A 35 16.01 21.05 3.52
C GLN A 35 16.83 19.75 3.47
N ILE A 36 17.99 19.72 4.13
CA ILE A 36 18.81 18.50 4.25
C ILE A 36 18.04 17.39 4.97
N PHE A 37 17.36 17.70 6.08
CA PHE A 37 16.55 16.73 6.83
C PHE A 37 15.38 16.19 6.01
N GLN A 38 14.69 17.07 5.27
CA GLN A 38 13.61 16.69 4.38
C GLN A 38 14.08 15.72 3.29
N VAL A 39 15.18 16.04 2.60
CA VAL A 39 15.75 15.16 1.57
C VAL A 39 16.21 13.83 2.16
N GLY A 40 16.82 13.84 3.35
CA GLY A 40 17.22 12.62 4.06
C GLY A 40 16.03 11.71 4.39
N LEU A 41 14.90 12.30 4.79
CA LEU A 41 13.66 11.58 5.04
C LEU A 41 13.09 10.97 3.75
N GLU A 42 13.05 11.74 2.67
CA GLU A 42 12.57 11.29 1.36
C GLU A 42 13.41 10.13 0.81
N LEU A 43 14.72 10.15 0.98
CA LEU A 43 15.62 9.04 0.59
C LEU A 43 15.34 7.77 1.38
N GLN A 44 15.12 7.87 2.70
CA GLN A 44 14.74 6.72 3.52
C GLN A 44 13.36 6.18 3.12
N GLU A 45 12.42 7.05 2.77
CA GLU A 45 11.13 6.63 2.22
C GLU A 45 11.25 5.93 0.87
N GLU A 46 12.11 6.42 -0.02
CA GLU A 46 12.36 5.80 -1.32
C GLU A 46 12.94 4.38 -1.20
N ASP A 47 13.85 4.16 -0.27
CA ASP A 47 14.45 2.85 -0.05
C ASP A 47 13.42 1.83 0.47
N HIS A 48 12.49 2.28 1.32
CA HIS A 48 11.33 1.49 1.71
C HIS A 48 10.29 1.35 0.58
N ARG A 49 10.10 2.36 -0.28
CA ARG A 49 9.22 2.25 -1.47
C ARG A 49 9.76 1.20 -2.45
N LYS A 50 11.08 1.07 -2.60
CA LYS A 50 11.72 -0.01 -3.38
C LYS A 50 11.42 -1.41 -2.82
N ALA A 51 11.07 -1.52 -1.53
CA ALA A 51 10.67 -2.76 -0.88
C ALA A 51 9.18 -3.11 -1.05
N ILE A 52 8.35 -2.24 -1.63
CA ILE A 52 6.94 -2.54 -1.89
C ILE A 52 6.84 -3.38 -3.16
N LEU A 53 6.83 -4.71 -2.99
CA LEU A 53 6.74 -5.69 -4.08
C LEU A 53 5.47 -5.54 -4.94
N VAL A 54 4.42 -4.91 -4.39
CA VAL A 54 3.15 -4.66 -5.07
C VAL A 54 3.09 -3.33 -5.83
N SER A 55 4.18 -2.56 -5.86
CA SER A 55 4.21 -1.25 -6.54
C SER A 55 4.53 -1.37 -8.03
N ARG A 56 3.95 -0.47 -8.85
CA ARG A 56 4.29 -0.35 -10.29
C ARG A 56 5.73 0.09 -10.53
N LYS A 57 6.34 0.81 -9.57
CA LYS A 57 7.77 1.15 -9.59
C LYS A 57 8.66 -0.10 -9.54
N LYS A 58 8.18 -1.19 -8.92
CA LYS A 58 8.89 -2.47 -8.83
C LYS A 58 8.58 -3.40 -10.00
N LYS A 59 7.31 -3.44 -10.44
CA LYS A 59 6.86 -4.22 -11.59
C LYS A 59 5.91 -3.38 -12.45
N THR A 60 6.36 -3.01 -13.65
CA THR A 60 5.61 -2.10 -14.53
C THR A 60 4.38 -2.79 -15.10
N GLU A 61 4.54 -4.04 -15.55
CA GLU A 61 3.50 -4.83 -16.20
C GLU A 61 2.43 -5.37 -15.23
N ASP A 62 1.23 -5.60 -15.77
CA ASP A 62 0.10 -6.13 -15.01
C ASP A 62 0.43 -7.49 -14.39
N THR A 63 -0.10 -7.72 -13.19
CA THR A 63 -0.02 -9.05 -12.57
C THR A 63 -1.29 -9.80 -12.91
N ILE A 64 -1.15 -10.80 -13.76
CA ILE A 64 -2.22 -11.71 -14.12
C ILE A 64 -2.25 -12.84 -13.10
N VAL A 65 -3.41 -13.03 -12.46
CA VAL A 65 -3.62 -14.13 -11.52
C VAL A 65 -4.48 -15.18 -12.21
N GLU A 66 -3.89 -16.34 -12.48
CA GLU A 66 -4.58 -17.47 -13.09
C GLU A 66 -5.24 -18.34 -12.01
N ILE A 67 -6.54 -18.56 -12.17
CA ILE A 67 -7.36 -19.34 -11.24
C ILE A 67 -8.25 -20.27 -12.06
N ASN A 68 -7.95 -21.56 -12.05
CA ASN A 68 -8.57 -22.55 -12.94
C ASN A 68 -8.44 -22.13 -14.41
N SER A 69 -9.54 -21.84 -15.10
CA SER A 69 -9.56 -21.38 -16.50
C SER A 69 -9.53 -19.85 -16.66
N GLU A 70 -9.58 -19.09 -15.57
CA GLU A 70 -9.75 -17.63 -15.61
C GLU A 70 -8.44 -16.89 -15.32
N LYS A 71 -8.27 -15.74 -15.98
CA LYS A 71 -7.12 -14.85 -15.83
C LYS A 71 -7.56 -13.49 -15.29
N ILE A 72 -7.43 -13.28 -13.98
CA ILE A 72 -7.81 -12.01 -13.35
C ILE A 72 -6.70 -10.98 -13.58
N GLY A 73 -7.10 -9.80 -14.04
CA GLY A 73 -6.19 -8.70 -14.39
C GLY A 73 -5.78 -8.67 -15.85
N ASP A 74 -6.40 -9.48 -16.72
CA ASP A 74 -6.13 -9.60 -18.15
C ASP A 74 -6.77 -8.49 -19.01
N GLY A 75 -7.46 -7.53 -18.38
CA GLY A 75 -8.20 -6.46 -19.03
C GLY A 75 -9.68 -6.77 -19.24
N ASN A 76 -10.13 -8.01 -19.03
CA ASN A 76 -11.55 -8.38 -19.07
C ASN A 76 -12.21 -8.14 -17.70
N GLN A 77 -13.53 -7.89 -17.71
CA GLN A 77 -14.30 -7.81 -16.48
C GLN A 77 -14.68 -9.20 -15.99
N HIS A 78 -14.30 -9.49 -14.75
CA HIS A 78 -14.61 -10.74 -14.05
C HIS A 78 -15.53 -10.43 -12.87
N PHE A 79 -16.60 -11.21 -12.72
CA PHE A 79 -17.59 -11.01 -11.66
C PHE A 79 -17.50 -12.14 -10.64
N ILE A 80 -17.39 -11.78 -9.37
CA ILE A 80 -17.39 -12.72 -8.26
C ILE A 80 -18.68 -12.55 -7.46
N MET A 81 -19.43 -13.62 -7.28
CA MET A 81 -20.72 -13.59 -6.58
C MET A 81 -20.82 -14.79 -5.63
N GLY A 82 -21.70 -14.75 -4.65
CA GLY A 82 -21.88 -15.87 -3.71
C GLY A 82 -22.72 -15.46 -2.51
N PRO A 83 -23.15 -16.44 -1.69
CA PRO A 83 -23.88 -16.13 -0.48
C PRO A 83 -22.96 -15.45 0.55
N CYS A 84 -23.53 -14.56 1.36
CA CYS A 84 -22.78 -13.83 2.41
C CYS A 84 -22.35 -14.74 3.57
N ALA A 85 -23.03 -15.87 3.78
CA ALA A 85 -22.70 -16.93 4.73
C ALA A 85 -22.94 -18.27 4.06
N VAL A 86 -22.13 -19.29 4.40
CA VAL A 86 -22.43 -20.69 4.02
C VAL A 86 -23.27 -21.29 5.13
N GLU A 87 -24.55 -21.53 4.84
CA GLU A 87 -25.50 -22.05 5.84
C GLU A 87 -25.89 -23.50 5.58
N SER A 88 -25.90 -23.93 4.32
CA SER A 88 -26.13 -25.32 3.93
C SER A 88 -25.57 -25.64 2.55
N TYR A 89 -25.44 -26.94 2.27
CA TYR A 89 -25.05 -27.41 0.93
C TYR A 89 -26.07 -26.99 -0.12
N GLU A 90 -27.37 -27.12 0.20
CA GLU A 90 -28.48 -26.84 -0.71
C GLU A 90 -28.52 -25.35 -1.09
N GLN A 91 -28.30 -24.46 -0.13
CA GLN A 91 -28.21 -23.02 -0.38
C GLN A 91 -27.08 -22.71 -1.37
N VAL A 92 -25.88 -23.24 -1.09
CA VAL A 92 -24.71 -23.05 -1.95
C VAL A 92 -24.97 -23.60 -3.35
N ARG A 93 -25.58 -24.79 -3.45
CA ARG A 93 -25.92 -25.44 -4.73
C ARG A 93 -26.87 -24.59 -5.56
N GLN A 94 -27.92 -24.04 -4.94
CA GLN A 94 -28.90 -23.18 -5.63
C GLN A 94 -28.25 -21.90 -6.17
N VAL A 95 -27.40 -21.24 -5.37
CA VAL A 95 -26.67 -20.04 -5.81
C VAL A 95 -25.72 -20.40 -6.96
N ALA A 96 -25.04 -21.54 -6.88
CA ALA A 96 -24.15 -22.02 -7.93
C ALA A 96 -24.88 -22.28 -9.26
N GLU A 97 -26.07 -22.89 -9.21
CA GLU A 97 -26.91 -23.14 -10.39
C GLU A 97 -27.31 -21.82 -11.07
N ALA A 98 -27.85 -20.87 -10.30
CA ALA A 98 -28.25 -19.57 -10.83
C ALA A 98 -27.08 -18.79 -11.48
N MET A 99 -25.89 -18.87 -10.89
CA MET A 99 -24.70 -18.21 -11.43
C MET A 99 -24.18 -18.85 -12.71
N LYS A 100 -24.25 -20.19 -12.81
CA LYS A 100 -23.87 -20.92 -14.02
C LYS A 100 -24.71 -20.50 -15.23
N GLU A 101 -26.01 -20.28 -15.02
CA GLU A 101 -26.92 -19.79 -16.08
C GLU A 101 -26.54 -18.38 -16.57
N GLN A 102 -26.12 -17.51 -15.65
CA GLN A 102 -25.72 -16.13 -15.97
C GLN A 102 -24.30 -16.01 -16.53
N ARG A 103 -23.57 -17.12 -16.68
CA ARG A 103 -22.15 -17.14 -17.08
C ARG A 103 -21.27 -16.28 -16.16
N VAL A 104 -21.67 -16.12 -14.90
CA VAL A 104 -20.88 -15.40 -13.91
C VAL A 104 -19.97 -16.41 -13.21
N ILE A 105 -18.68 -16.09 -13.19
CA ILE A 105 -17.66 -17.05 -12.81
C ILE A 105 -17.11 -16.67 -11.43
N ARG A 106 -17.60 -17.41 -10.42
CA ARG A 106 -16.92 -17.80 -9.15
C ARG A 106 -17.70 -17.47 -7.89
N LEU A 107 -17.82 -18.49 -7.03
CA LEU A 107 -18.35 -18.43 -5.67
C LEU A 107 -17.25 -18.08 -4.67
N ILE A 108 -17.40 -16.97 -3.94
CA ILE A 108 -16.67 -16.79 -2.67
C ILE A 108 -17.56 -17.35 -1.57
N PHE A 109 -17.03 -18.37 -0.88
CA PHE A 109 -17.60 -18.86 0.35
C PHE A 109 -16.86 -18.21 1.52
N PRO A 110 -17.54 -17.40 2.34
CA PRO A 110 -16.96 -17.02 3.63
C PRO A 110 -16.72 -18.29 4.45
N LEU A 111 -15.55 -18.33 5.11
CA LEU A 111 -15.16 -19.41 6.00
C LEU A 111 -16.27 -19.67 7.04
N TYR A 112 -16.63 -20.95 7.16
CA TYR A 112 -17.62 -21.52 8.08
C TYR A 112 -17.89 -20.66 9.31
N ARG A 113 -19.15 -20.24 9.47
CA ARG A 113 -19.66 -19.70 10.73
C ARG A 113 -20.37 -20.85 11.44
N PHE A 114 -19.65 -21.56 12.29
CA PHE A 114 -20.25 -22.40 13.33
C PHE A 114 -20.53 -21.53 14.56
#